data_AF-A0A7C5XPU7-F1
#
_entry.id   AF-A0A7C5XPU7-F1
#
_cell.length_a   1.000
_cell.length_b   1.000
_cell.length_c   1.000
_cell.angle_alpha   90.00
_cell.angle_beta   90.00
_cell.angle_gamma   90.00
#
_symmetry.space_group_name_H-M   'P 1'
#
loop_
_entity.id
_entity.type
_entity.pdbx_description
1 polymer ?
#
loop_
_entity_poly.entity_id
_entity_poly.type
_entity_poly.pdbx_seq_one_letter_code
_entity_poly.pdbx_strand_id
1 'polypeptide(L)'
;MYGRSYLLYIDRLRNKYKLYIIRKPFRYWFPGTDVVREIVKVYGNKIRDGDIIVISDKALSIALGNIYDENTIYIDPITNAMTFITSRTLWGYLLKGIFINIDTVKLINETPLKLLAKHKKLALSIGGLKHFLKPLSEAGIDVTNLPYHYVSMPIKNISNVVKEMKDAIDKKLLVDINVLVVDTDKCFVPKGIKSLAIASRPSTIKGVIDLGFIAYILGKTLKNLFEAFPTPTAYQGIWLGLYTILRLARIAEKFRGYGAGRNIIEMSRMLGLKSFECVTWSSLRKIKHYPVILLRFKK
;
A
#
# COMPACT_ATOMS: atom_id res chain seq x y z
N MET A 1 17.69 -20.20 5.64
CA MET A 1 16.36 -20.10 4.97
C MET A 1 15.32 -20.01 6.08
N TYR A 2 14.73 -18.85 6.35
CA TYR A 2 13.68 -18.74 7.40
C TYR A 2 12.31 -18.87 6.75
N GLY A 3 11.86 -20.11 6.51
CA GLY A 3 10.50 -20.39 6.08
C GLY A 3 9.60 -20.56 7.30
N ARG A 4 8.84 -19.53 7.68
CA ARG A 4 7.74 -19.69 8.64
C ARG A 4 6.51 -20.18 7.88
N SER A 5 5.82 -21.18 8.42
CA SER A 5 4.57 -21.72 7.85
C SER A 5 3.37 -21.31 8.69
N TYR A 6 2.26 -20.95 8.05
CA TYR A 6 0.97 -20.67 8.69
C TYR A 6 -0.08 -21.67 8.22
N LEU A 7 -1.01 -22.05 9.10
CA LEU A 7 -2.24 -22.73 8.67
C LEU A 7 -3.23 -21.67 8.18
N LEU A 8 -3.67 -21.78 6.94
CA LEU A 8 -4.69 -20.92 6.36
C LEU A 8 -5.87 -21.77 5.90
N TYR A 9 -7.04 -21.52 6.48
CA TYR A 9 -8.29 -22.07 5.94
C TYR A 9 -8.68 -21.29 4.70
N ILE A 10 -8.87 -21.97 3.57
CA ILE A 10 -9.33 -21.36 2.32
C ILE A 10 -10.81 -21.67 2.19
N ASP A 11 -11.66 -20.68 2.48
CA ASP A 11 -13.13 -20.83 2.55
C ASP A 11 -13.69 -21.50 1.28
N ARG A 12 -13.16 -21.17 0.09
CA ARG A 12 -13.62 -21.71 -1.20
C ARG A 12 -13.24 -23.17 -1.44
N LEU A 13 -12.12 -23.63 -0.90
CA LEU A 13 -11.62 -25.00 -1.10
C LEU A 13 -12.08 -25.95 0.02
N ARG A 14 -12.84 -25.45 1.01
CA ARG A 14 -13.35 -26.17 2.20
C ARG A 14 -12.31 -27.05 2.90
N ASN A 15 -11.04 -26.69 2.77
CA ASN A 15 -9.90 -27.46 3.27
C ASN A 15 -8.91 -26.53 3.97
N LYS A 16 -8.22 -27.06 4.98
CA LYS A 16 -7.07 -26.39 5.61
C LYS A 16 -5.86 -26.60 4.71
N TYR A 17 -5.19 -25.50 4.35
CA TYR A 17 -3.93 -25.55 3.63
C TYR A 17 -2.83 -25.00 4.52
N LYS A 18 -1.64 -25.58 4.40
CA LYS A 18 -0.43 -24.99 4.97
C LYS A 18 0.12 -23.97 3.99
N LEU A 19 0.16 -22.70 4.43
CA LEU A 19 0.74 -21.59 3.69
C LEU A 19 2.22 -21.46 4.05
N TYR A 20 3.08 -21.70 3.06
CA TYR A 20 4.51 -21.45 3.16
C TYR A 20 4.82 -20.04 2.66
N ILE A 21 5.67 -19.33 3.40
CA ILE A 21 6.03 -17.96 3.11
C ILE A 21 7.53 -17.90 2.84
N ILE A 22 7.89 -17.43 1.66
CA ILE A 22 9.28 -17.28 1.24
C ILE A 22 9.54 -15.79 1.08
N ARG A 23 10.38 -15.25 1.97
CA ARG A 23 10.85 -13.86 1.96
C ARG A 23 12.30 -13.80 1.53
N LYS A 24 12.61 -12.97 0.53
CA LYS A 24 13.96 -12.68 0.07
C LYS A 24 14.18 -11.16 -0.07
N PRO A 25 15.39 -10.67 0.23
CA PRO A 25 15.72 -9.26 0.02
C PRO A 25 15.91 -8.98 -1.47
N PHE A 26 15.56 -7.76 -1.88
CA PHE A 26 15.85 -7.18 -3.18
C PHE A 26 16.79 -6.00 -3.01
N ARG A 27 17.43 -5.59 -4.11
CA ARG A 27 17.95 -4.22 -4.20
C ARG A 27 16.77 -3.26 -4.13
N TYR A 28 17.02 -2.06 -3.61
CA TYR A 28 15.99 -1.02 -3.62
C TYR A 28 15.57 -0.74 -5.08
N TRP A 29 14.26 -0.72 -5.34
CA TRP A 29 13.72 -0.49 -6.68
C TRP A 29 13.66 1.00 -6.97
N PHE A 30 14.29 1.40 -8.08
CA PHE A 30 14.30 2.77 -8.58
C PHE A 30 13.38 2.89 -9.79
N PRO A 31 12.97 4.11 -10.18
CA PRO A 31 12.34 4.36 -11.47
C PRO A 31 13.08 3.67 -12.61
N GLY A 32 12.35 2.94 -13.45
CA GLY A 32 12.90 2.15 -14.56
C GLY A 32 13.41 0.76 -14.17
N THR A 33 13.17 0.30 -12.93
CA THR A 33 13.53 -1.06 -12.53
C THR A 33 12.63 -2.09 -13.22
N ASP A 34 13.23 -3.05 -13.93
CA ASP A 34 12.52 -4.20 -14.51
C ASP A 34 12.10 -5.19 -13.40
N VAL A 35 10.86 -5.03 -12.95
CA VAL A 35 10.25 -5.81 -11.87
C VAL A 35 10.24 -7.31 -12.20
N VAL A 36 9.89 -7.68 -13.43
CA VAL A 36 9.83 -9.09 -13.86
C VAL A 36 11.21 -9.72 -13.77
N ARG A 37 12.24 -9.04 -14.31
CA ARG A 37 13.62 -9.53 -14.26
C ARG A 37 14.12 -9.67 -12.82
N GLU A 38 13.84 -8.71 -11.95
CA GLU A 38 14.25 -8.79 -10.55
C GLU A 38 13.54 -9.95 -9.81
N ILE A 39 12.25 -10.17 -10.05
CA ILE A 39 11.50 -11.30 -9.46
C ILE A 39 12.08 -12.62 -9.94
N VAL A 40 12.27 -12.80 -11.25
CA VAL A 40 12.84 -14.02 -11.85
C VAL A 40 14.24 -14.28 -11.31
N LYS A 41 15.07 -13.24 -11.17
CA LYS A 41 16.42 -13.36 -10.60
C LYS A 41 16.42 -13.83 -9.14
N VAL A 42 15.50 -13.33 -8.31
CA VAL A 42 15.48 -13.62 -6.86
C VAL A 42 14.72 -14.91 -6.52
N TYR A 43 13.64 -15.19 -7.24
CA TYR A 43 12.72 -16.29 -6.94
C TYR A 43 12.60 -17.34 -8.03
N GLY A 44 13.20 -17.17 -9.22
CA GLY A 44 12.97 -18.03 -10.39
C GLY A 44 13.13 -19.51 -10.13
N ASN A 45 14.19 -19.92 -9.42
CA ASN A 45 14.42 -21.33 -9.05
C ASN A 45 13.52 -21.87 -7.92
N LYS A 46 12.62 -21.04 -7.39
CA LYS A 46 11.72 -21.40 -6.29
C LYS A 46 10.27 -21.36 -6.68
N ILE A 47 9.89 -20.51 -7.63
CA ILE A 47 8.51 -20.38 -8.11
C ILE A 47 8.04 -21.73 -8.67
N ARG A 48 6.80 -22.07 -8.39
CA ARG A 48 6.10 -23.27 -8.89
C ARG A 48 4.67 -22.90 -9.28
N ASP A 49 4.02 -23.79 -10.01
CA ASP A 49 2.61 -23.65 -10.37
C ASP A 49 1.72 -23.42 -9.15
N GLY A 50 0.78 -22.50 -9.30
CA GLY A 50 -0.19 -22.12 -8.27
C GLY A 50 0.40 -21.24 -7.15
N ASP A 51 1.69 -20.90 -7.18
CA ASP A 51 2.25 -19.93 -6.25
C ASP A 51 1.59 -18.55 -6.40
N ILE A 52 1.63 -17.75 -5.35
CA ILE A 52 1.16 -16.37 -5.36
C ILE A 52 2.33 -15.44 -5.08
N ILE A 53 2.62 -14.57 -6.03
CA ILE A 53 3.57 -13.48 -5.88
C ILE A 53 2.82 -12.26 -5.36
N VAL A 54 3.12 -11.84 -4.13
CA VAL A 54 2.53 -10.64 -3.53
C VAL A 54 3.51 -9.48 -3.62
N ILE A 55 3.10 -8.37 -4.23
CA ILE A 55 3.92 -7.20 -4.54
C ILE A 55 3.36 -5.97 -3.83
N SER A 56 4.24 -5.12 -3.29
CA SER A 56 3.85 -3.82 -2.73
C SER A 56 3.44 -2.86 -3.85
N ASP A 57 2.24 -2.27 -3.74
CA ASP A 57 1.69 -1.25 -4.67
C ASP A 57 2.68 -0.09 -4.87
N LYS A 58 3.14 0.48 -3.75
CA LYS A 58 4.18 1.51 -3.71
C LYS A 58 5.46 1.15 -4.45
N ALA A 59 6.05 -0.02 -4.16
CA ALA A 59 7.31 -0.41 -4.78
C ALA A 59 7.15 -0.62 -6.30
N LEU A 60 6.02 -1.20 -6.71
CA LEU A 60 5.67 -1.33 -8.12
C LEU A 60 5.49 0.05 -8.78
N SER A 61 4.79 0.98 -8.12
CA SER A 61 4.60 2.35 -8.61
C SER A 61 5.93 3.08 -8.82
N ILE A 62 6.84 2.98 -7.84
CA ILE A 62 8.20 3.53 -7.94
C ILE A 62 8.97 2.91 -9.10
N ALA A 63 8.95 1.58 -9.25
CA ALA A 63 9.67 0.88 -10.30
C ALA A 63 9.18 1.28 -11.70
N LEU A 64 7.87 1.49 -11.85
CA LEU A 64 7.24 1.98 -13.09
C LEU A 64 7.50 3.47 -13.35
N GLY A 65 8.20 4.17 -12.45
CA GLY A 65 8.43 5.62 -12.57
C GLY A 65 7.16 6.45 -12.38
N ASN A 66 6.11 5.87 -11.77
CA ASN A 66 4.85 6.56 -11.49
C ASN A 66 4.98 7.43 -10.22
N ILE A 67 5.90 8.38 -10.29
CA ILE A 67 6.27 9.30 -9.22
C ILE A 67 5.91 10.72 -9.66
N TYR A 68 5.49 11.53 -8.71
CA TYR A 68 5.18 12.93 -8.92
C TYR A 68 5.95 13.81 -7.93
N ASP A 69 6.42 14.96 -8.39
CA ASP A 69 7.05 15.96 -7.52
C ASP A 69 6.00 16.94 -7.01
N GLU A 70 5.68 16.88 -5.72
CA GLU A 70 4.69 17.79 -5.14
C GLU A 70 5.15 19.24 -5.16
N ASN A 71 6.46 19.51 -5.32
CA ASN A 71 6.94 20.87 -5.37
C ASN A 71 6.42 21.67 -6.55
N THR A 72 6.06 21.01 -7.65
CA THR A 72 5.50 21.66 -8.85
C THR A 72 4.05 22.10 -8.67
N ILE A 73 3.39 21.75 -7.55
CA ILE A 73 2.00 22.09 -7.29
C ILE A 73 1.88 23.53 -6.80
N TYR A 74 1.15 24.34 -7.56
CA TYR A 74 0.70 25.67 -7.14
C TYR A 74 -0.47 25.58 -6.16
N ILE A 75 -0.41 26.36 -5.07
CA ILE A 75 -1.45 26.43 -4.05
C ILE A 75 -2.26 27.71 -4.20
N ASP A 76 -3.53 27.54 -4.53
CA ASP A 76 -4.51 28.61 -4.52
C ASP A 76 -5.06 28.86 -3.10
N PRO A 77 -5.60 30.07 -2.83
CA PRO A 77 -6.11 30.42 -1.51
C PRO A 77 -7.21 29.49 -0.98
N ILE A 78 -8.07 28.97 -1.87
CA ILE A 78 -9.19 28.09 -1.48
C ILE A 78 -8.63 26.77 -0.96
N THR A 79 -7.70 26.15 -1.71
CA THR A 79 -7.05 24.91 -1.27
C THR A 79 -6.30 25.10 0.04
N ASN A 80 -5.62 26.23 0.23
CA ASN A 80 -4.93 26.53 1.48
C ASN A 80 -5.90 26.66 2.66
N ALA A 81 -7.00 27.40 2.49
CA ALA A 81 -8.05 27.56 3.50
C ALA A 81 -8.73 26.23 3.84
N MET A 82 -9.10 25.45 2.83
CA MET A 82 -9.73 24.14 3.02
C MET A 82 -8.77 23.14 3.67
N THR A 83 -7.47 23.23 3.38
CA THR A 83 -6.44 22.42 4.06
C THR A 83 -6.34 22.80 5.53
N PHE A 84 -6.39 24.09 5.86
CA PHE A 84 -6.40 24.55 7.25
C PHE A 84 -7.63 24.02 8.00
N ILE A 85 -8.83 24.23 7.45
CA ILE A 85 -10.10 23.79 8.05
C ILE A 85 -10.10 22.27 8.26
N THR A 86 -9.71 21.50 7.24
CA THR A 86 -9.73 20.04 7.36
C THR A 86 -8.62 19.52 8.27
N SER A 87 -7.36 19.93 8.06
CA SER A 87 -6.21 19.31 8.73
C SER A 87 -6.00 19.87 10.13
N ARG A 88 -6.05 21.19 10.31
CA ARG A 88 -5.76 21.84 11.60
C ARG A 88 -6.98 21.87 12.49
N THR A 89 -8.13 22.29 11.96
CA THR A 89 -9.35 22.44 12.77
C THR A 89 -10.07 21.10 12.96
N LEU A 90 -10.56 20.48 11.88
CA LEU A 90 -11.35 19.27 11.98
C LEU A 90 -10.54 18.11 12.57
N TRP A 91 -9.39 17.79 11.98
CA TRP A 91 -8.56 16.68 12.44
C TRP A 91 -7.65 17.04 13.62
N GLY A 92 -6.92 18.16 13.53
CA GLY A 92 -5.92 18.56 14.52
C GLY A 92 -6.50 19.00 15.87
N TYR A 93 -7.77 19.43 15.90
CA TYR A 93 -8.43 19.93 17.10
C TYR A 93 -9.72 19.18 17.43
N LEU A 94 -10.75 19.23 16.57
CA LEU A 94 -12.09 18.72 16.89
C LEU A 94 -12.14 17.19 17.05
N LEU A 95 -11.48 16.46 16.15
CA LEU A 95 -11.50 14.98 16.10
C LEU A 95 -10.25 14.34 16.72
N LYS A 96 -9.40 15.15 17.38
CA LYS A 96 -8.19 14.71 18.06
C LYS A 96 -8.54 13.67 19.13
N GLY A 97 -7.88 12.52 19.11
CA GLY A 97 -8.06 11.47 20.12
C GLY A 97 -9.33 10.62 19.94
N ILE A 98 -10.29 11.04 19.13
CA ILE A 98 -11.50 10.26 18.81
C ILE A 98 -11.21 9.31 17.63
N PHE A 99 -10.74 9.87 16.51
CA PHE A 99 -10.58 9.10 15.26
C PHE A 99 -9.13 8.98 14.79
N ILE A 100 -8.26 9.89 15.22
CA ILE A 100 -6.84 9.90 14.85
C ILE A 100 -5.95 9.77 16.10
N ASN A 101 -4.83 9.07 15.95
CA ASN A 101 -3.87 8.90 17.04
C ASN A 101 -3.04 10.18 17.25
N ILE A 102 -2.36 10.26 18.40
CA ILE A 102 -1.56 11.43 18.75
C ILE A 102 -0.43 11.70 17.74
N ASP A 103 0.14 10.66 17.14
CA ASP A 103 1.20 10.79 16.13
C ASP A 103 0.69 11.46 14.85
N THR A 104 -0.50 11.08 14.36
CA THR A 104 -1.13 11.71 13.20
C THR A 104 -1.50 13.16 13.51
N VAL A 105 -2.01 13.44 14.72
CA VAL A 105 -2.30 14.82 15.18
C VAL A 105 -1.03 15.67 15.18
N LYS A 106 0.06 15.11 15.71
CA LYS A 106 1.36 15.78 15.74
C LYS A 106 1.85 16.04 14.32
N LEU A 107 1.79 15.03 13.44
CA LEU A 107 2.20 15.14 12.04
C LEU A 107 1.44 16.25 11.30
N ILE A 108 0.11 16.28 11.38
CA ILE A 108 -0.69 17.32 10.69
C ILE A 108 -0.47 18.72 11.27
N ASN A 109 -0.11 18.82 12.56
CA ASN A 109 0.13 20.11 13.21
C ASN A 109 1.57 20.64 13.02
N GLU A 110 2.56 19.75 12.92
CA GLU A 110 3.96 20.13 12.73
C GLU A 110 4.32 20.32 11.26
N THR A 111 3.66 19.60 10.34
CA THR A 111 3.96 19.72 8.90
C THR A 111 3.53 21.11 8.39
N PRO A 112 4.40 21.86 7.70
CA PRO A 112 4.06 23.16 7.12
C PRO A 112 2.76 23.12 6.30
N LEU A 113 1.86 24.09 6.53
CA LEU A 113 0.54 24.10 5.91
C LEU A 113 0.62 24.06 4.38
N LYS A 114 1.60 24.74 3.78
CA LYS A 114 1.84 24.74 2.33
C LYS A 114 2.13 23.34 1.80
N LEU A 115 2.93 22.53 2.52
CA LEU A 115 3.24 21.15 2.12
C LEU A 115 2.01 20.25 2.23
N LEU A 116 1.26 20.38 3.34
CA LEU A 116 -0.03 19.69 3.48
C LEU A 116 -0.99 20.07 2.35
N ALA A 117 -1.06 21.35 1.99
CA ALA A 117 -1.94 21.83 0.94
C ALA A 117 -1.57 21.27 -0.43
N LYS A 118 -0.27 21.14 -0.75
CA LYS A 118 0.22 20.47 -1.97
C LYS A 118 -0.26 19.03 -2.02
N HIS A 119 -0.03 18.28 -0.95
CA HIS A 119 -0.47 16.89 -0.86
C HIS A 119 -1.98 16.73 -0.96
N LYS A 120 -2.74 17.57 -0.25
CA LYS A 120 -4.21 17.57 -0.30
C LYS A 120 -4.73 17.93 -1.68
N LYS A 121 -4.14 18.91 -2.37
CA LYS A 121 -4.52 19.28 -3.74
C LYS A 121 -4.30 18.12 -4.71
N LEU A 122 -3.18 17.42 -4.59
CA LEU A 122 -2.89 16.23 -5.37
C LEU A 122 -3.93 15.14 -5.12
N ALA A 123 -4.22 14.85 -3.85
CA ALA A 123 -5.23 13.87 -3.47
C ALA A 123 -6.63 14.23 -3.99
N LEU A 124 -6.99 15.51 -3.99
CA LEU A 124 -8.23 16.01 -4.57
C LEU A 124 -8.29 15.74 -6.08
N SER A 125 -7.20 15.97 -6.81
CA SER A 125 -7.15 15.74 -8.25
C SER A 125 -7.29 14.26 -8.65
N ILE A 126 -6.83 13.35 -7.80
CA ILE A 126 -6.88 11.90 -8.06
C ILE A 126 -8.20 11.29 -7.58
N GLY A 127 -8.56 11.58 -6.35
CA GLY A 127 -9.61 10.88 -5.62
C GLY A 127 -10.86 11.72 -5.34
N GLY A 128 -10.82 13.01 -5.63
CA GLY A 128 -11.90 13.93 -5.31
C GLY A 128 -12.02 14.22 -3.81
N LEU A 129 -13.15 14.84 -3.46
CA LEU A 129 -13.37 15.40 -2.12
C LEU A 129 -13.30 14.35 -1.01
N LYS A 130 -13.77 13.12 -1.28
CA LYS A 130 -13.75 12.02 -0.29
C LYS A 130 -12.34 11.63 0.14
N HIS A 131 -11.31 11.90 -0.66
CA HIS A 131 -9.91 11.66 -0.29
C HIS A 131 -9.26 12.92 0.27
N PHE A 132 -9.62 14.11 -0.23
CA PHE A 132 -9.20 15.39 0.36
C PHE A 132 -9.57 15.52 1.85
N LEU A 133 -10.76 15.06 2.24
CA LEU A 133 -11.25 15.16 3.61
C LEU A 133 -10.55 14.22 4.59
N LYS A 134 -9.79 13.22 4.14
CA LYS A 134 -9.00 12.33 5.02
C LYS A 134 -7.96 13.14 5.82
N PRO A 135 -7.52 12.65 6.99
CA PRO A 135 -6.56 13.38 7.83
C PRO A 135 -5.21 13.60 7.13
N LEU A 136 -4.70 12.57 6.44
CA LEU A 136 -3.45 12.63 5.67
C LEU A 136 -3.67 12.64 4.15
N SER A 137 -4.92 12.68 3.68
CA SER A 137 -5.26 12.76 2.25
C SER A 137 -4.60 11.71 1.34
N GLU A 138 -4.66 10.44 1.74
CA GLU A 138 -4.06 9.34 0.99
C GLU A 138 -5.04 8.79 -0.06
N ALA A 139 -4.95 9.24 -1.32
CA ALA A 139 -5.73 8.68 -2.44
C ALA A 139 -5.01 7.48 -3.11
N GLY A 140 -4.27 6.69 -2.32
CA GLY A 140 -3.21 5.81 -2.82
C GLY A 140 -1.91 6.53 -3.20
N ILE A 141 -1.75 7.78 -2.75
CA ILE A 141 -0.50 8.54 -2.82
C ILE A 141 0.33 8.19 -1.59
N ASP A 142 1.62 7.92 -1.77
CA ASP A 142 2.52 7.62 -0.65
C ASP A 142 3.81 8.45 -0.70
N VAL A 143 4.16 9.04 0.44
CA VAL A 143 5.33 9.92 0.64
C VAL A 143 6.55 9.19 1.20
N THR A 144 6.39 7.95 1.68
CA THR A 144 7.46 7.22 2.38
C THR A 144 8.27 6.36 1.42
N ASN A 145 9.53 6.11 1.78
CA ASN A 145 10.50 5.43 0.92
C ASN A 145 10.70 6.15 -0.42
N LEU A 146 10.58 7.48 -0.47
CA LEU A 146 10.90 8.32 -1.61
C LEU A 146 11.73 9.52 -1.15
N PRO A 147 12.62 10.06 -2.01
CA PRO A 147 13.43 11.21 -1.67
C PRO A 147 12.73 12.54 -1.95
N TYR A 148 13.27 13.63 -1.41
CA TYR A 148 12.84 14.99 -1.69
C TYR A 148 11.34 15.21 -1.37
N HIS A 149 10.59 15.79 -2.32
CA HIS A 149 9.14 15.98 -2.27
C HIS A 149 8.41 15.04 -3.24
N TYR A 150 9.05 13.92 -3.56
CA TYR A 150 8.47 12.93 -4.45
C TYR A 150 7.45 12.07 -3.73
N VAL A 151 6.37 11.75 -4.45
CA VAL A 151 5.34 10.83 -4.00
C VAL A 151 5.08 9.76 -5.06
N SER A 152 4.76 8.55 -4.62
CA SER A 152 4.33 7.49 -5.53
C SER A 152 2.84 7.67 -5.78
N MET A 153 2.46 7.62 -7.05
CA MET A 153 1.08 7.79 -7.49
C MET A 153 0.37 6.44 -7.58
N PRO A 154 -0.97 6.38 -7.46
CA PRO A 154 -1.69 5.16 -7.78
C PRO A 154 -1.50 4.79 -9.26
N ILE A 155 -1.28 3.50 -9.52
CA ILE A 155 -0.99 2.99 -10.86
C ILE A 155 -2.28 2.97 -11.69
N LYS A 156 -2.31 3.74 -12.79
CA LYS A 156 -3.42 3.68 -13.77
C LYS A 156 -3.43 2.32 -14.46
N ASN A 157 -4.62 1.76 -14.69
CA ASN A 157 -4.80 0.45 -15.32
C ASN A 157 -4.00 -0.68 -14.66
N ILE A 158 -3.87 -0.64 -13.32
CA ILE A 158 -3.09 -1.60 -12.55
C ILE A 158 -3.43 -3.07 -12.87
N SER A 159 -4.69 -3.38 -13.18
CA SER A 159 -5.10 -4.74 -13.59
C SER A 159 -4.38 -5.21 -14.85
N ASN A 160 -4.17 -4.34 -15.84
CA ASN A 160 -3.45 -4.68 -17.08
C ASN A 160 -1.96 -4.83 -16.81
N VAL A 161 -1.37 -3.91 -16.06
CA VAL A 161 0.05 -3.98 -15.64
C VAL A 161 0.35 -5.30 -14.93
N VAL A 162 -0.54 -5.72 -14.02
CA VAL A 162 -0.38 -6.96 -13.27
C VAL A 162 -0.60 -8.20 -14.15
N LYS A 163 -1.51 -8.13 -15.12
CA LYS A 163 -1.71 -9.19 -16.11
C LYS A 163 -0.46 -9.37 -16.97
N GLU A 164 0.06 -8.31 -17.57
CA GLU A 164 1.27 -8.35 -18.41
C GLU A 164 2.48 -8.88 -17.63
N MET A 165 2.62 -8.48 -16.37
CA MET A 165 3.66 -8.99 -15.49
C MET A 165 3.50 -10.49 -15.19
N LYS A 166 2.28 -10.98 -14.93
CA LYS A 166 2.00 -12.41 -14.76
C LYS A 166 2.39 -13.17 -16.03
N ASP A 167 1.86 -12.75 -17.18
CA ASP A 167 2.09 -13.40 -18.48
C ASP A 167 3.60 -13.46 -18.83
N ALA A 168 4.35 -12.40 -18.51
CA ALA A 168 5.79 -12.37 -18.70
C ALA A 168 6.57 -13.31 -17.76
N ILE A 169 6.13 -13.47 -16.51
CA ILE A 169 6.76 -14.40 -15.55
C ILE A 169 6.44 -15.84 -15.93
N ASP A 170 5.17 -16.13 -16.22
CA ASP A 170 4.69 -17.45 -16.64
C ASP A 170 5.45 -17.95 -17.86
N LYS A 171 5.56 -17.12 -18.90
CA LYS A 171 6.30 -17.45 -20.12
C LYS A 171 7.80 -17.68 -19.88
N LYS A 172 8.43 -16.88 -19.00
CA LYS A 172 9.87 -17.00 -18.71
C LYS A 172 10.21 -18.23 -17.86
N LEU A 173 9.32 -18.65 -16.98
CA LEU A 173 9.55 -19.72 -16.02
C LEU A 173 8.82 -21.02 -16.34
N LEU A 174 7.96 -21.02 -17.37
CA LEU A 174 7.09 -22.15 -17.76
C LEU A 174 6.24 -22.65 -16.58
N VAL A 175 5.56 -21.70 -15.93
CA VAL A 175 4.68 -21.93 -14.76
C VAL A 175 3.37 -21.16 -14.93
N ASP A 176 2.34 -21.51 -14.16
CA ASP A 176 1.12 -20.71 -13.97
C ASP A 176 1.05 -20.17 -12.54
N ILE A 177 1.43 -18.90 -12.36
CA ILE A 177 1.39 -18.24 -11.04
C ILE A 177 0.19 -17.31 -10.89
N ASN A 178 -0.04 -16.85 -9.67
CA ASN A 178 -0.96 -15.77 -9.36
C ASN A 178 -0.17 -14.54 -8.90
N VAL A 179 -0.68 -13.34 -9.18
CA VAL A 179 -0.04 -12.09 -8.77
C VAL A 179 -1.04 -11.23 -7.99
N LEU A 180 -0.64 -10.79 -6.80
CA LEU A 180 -1.43 -9.93 -5.92
C LEU A 180 -0.66 -8.65 -5.62
N VAL A 181 -1.25 -7.49 -5.91
CA VAL A 181 -0.67 -6.19 -5.51
C VAL A 181 -1.41 -5.67 -4.29
N VAL A 182 -0.65 -5.20 -3.30
CA VAL A 182 -1.16 -4.81 -1.99
C VAL A 182 -0.61 -3.46 -1.59
N ASP A 183 -1.50 -2.60 -1.12
CA ASP A 183 -1.18 -1.34 -0.48
C ASP A 183 -1.39 -1.41 1.04
N THR A 184 -0.69 -0.57 1.80
CA THR A 184 -0.76 -0.54 3.27
C THR A 184 -2.02 0.11 3.80
N ASP A 185 -2.66 0.97 2.99
CA ASP A 185 -3.95 1.58 3.28
C ASP A 185 -4.98 0.54 3.67
N LYS A 186 -5.79 0.87 4.68
CA LYS A 186 -6.73 -0.10 5.24
C LYS A 186 -8.05 -0.10 4.48
N CYS A 187 -8.56 -1.31 4.31
CA CYS A 187 -9.96 -1.60 3.99
C CYS A 187 -10.59 -2.41 5.13
N PHE A 188 -11.91 -2.34 5.24
CA PHE A 188 -12.67 -2.85 6.36
C PHE A 188 -13.74 -3.82 5.87
N VAL A 189 -13.72 -5.05 6.41
CA VAL A 189 -14.70 -6.09 6.09
C VAL A 189 -15.74 -6.13 7.21
N PRO A 190 -17.04 -5.98 6.92
CA PRO A 190 -18.09 -6.19 7.92
C PRO A 190 -18.07 -7.64 8.42
N LYS A 191 -18.13 -7.84 9.74
CA LYS A 191 -18.26 -9.18 10.33
C LYS A 191 -19.55 -9.82 9.81
N GLY A 192 -19.44 -11.02 9.26
CA GLY A 192 -20.55 -11.75 8.64
C GLY A 192 -20.65 -11.61 7.12
N ILE A 193 -20.09 -10.56 6.50
CA ILE A 193 -20.15 -10.33 5.04
C ILE A 193 -18.74 -10.42 4.44
N LYS A 194 -18.28 -11.65 4.19
CA LYS A 194 -16.93 -11.94 3.67
C LYS A 194 -16.69 -11.57 2.20
N SER A 195 -17.74 -11.18 1.48
CA SER A 195 -17.72 -10.82 0.06
C SER A 195 -17.62 -9.31 -0.20
N LEU A 196 -17.62 -8.49 0.86
CA LEU A 196 -17.58 -7.04 0.78
C LEU A 196 -16.45 -6.45 1.63
N ALA A 197 -15.72 -5.48 1.10
CA ALA A 197 -14.78 -4.66 1.85
C ALA A 197 -14.95 -3.19 1.48
N ILE A 198 -14.92 -2.33 2.49
CA ILE A 198 -14.99 -0.88 2.35
C ILE A 198 -13.57 -0.33 2.45
N ALA A 199 -13.03 0.20 1.36
CA ALA A 199 -11.68 0.74 1.29
C ALA A 199 -11.65 2.25 1.46
N SER A 200 -10.53 2.72 2.01
CA SER A 200 -10.20 4.15 2.12
C SER A 200 -9.41 4.67 0.91
N ARG A 201 -9.29 3.87 -0.15
CA ARG A 201 -8.67 4.19 -1.45
C ARG A 201 -9.31 3.38 -2.60
N PRO A 202 -9.14 3.80 -3.87
CA PRO A 202 -9.54 3.01 -5.03
C PRO A 202 -8.82 1.65 -5.12
N SER A 203 -9.53 0.63 -5.59
CA SER A 203 -9.05 -0.73 -5.86
C SER A 203 -9.81 -1.33 -7.04
N THR A 204 -9.17 -2.22 -7.81
CA THR A 204 -9.84 -2.96 -8.90
C THR A 204 -10.35 -4.34 -8.47
N ILE A 205 -10.17 -4.70 -7.20
CA ILE A 205 -10.57 -6.02 -6.68
C ILE A 205 -12.10 -6.10 -6.55
N LYS A 206 -12.67 -7.18 -7.09
CA LYS A 206 -14.11 -7.47 -6.96
C LYS A 206 -14.53 -7.53 -5.49
N GLY A 207 -15.55 -6.73 -5.14
CA GLY A 207 -16.10 -6.64 -3.79
C GLY A 207 -15.43 -5.60 -2.90
N VAL A 208 -14.43 -4.86 -3.38
CA VAL A 208 -13.85 -3.71 -2.67
C VAL A 208 -14.51 -2.42 -3.16
N ILE A 209 -15.09 -1.63 -2.25
CA ILE A 209 -15.77 -0.36 -2.54
C ILE A 209 -15.01 0.79 -1.90
N ASP A 210 -14.58 1.77 -2.68
CA ASP A 210 -13.90 2.98 -2.18
C ASP A 210 -14.87 4.04 -1.67
N LEU A 211 -14.97 4.15 -0.34
CA LEU A 211 -15.73 5.21 0.34
C LEU A 211 -14.83 6.31 0.94
N GLY A 212 -13.51 6.29 0.68
CA GLY A 212 -12.57 7.32 1.12
C GLY A 212 -12.69 7.68 2.61
N PHE A 213 -12.96 8.95 2.89
CA PHE A 213 -13.18 9.50 4.24
C PHE A 213 -14.22 8.74 5.06
N ILE A 214 -15.33 8.29 4.45
CA ILE A 214 -16.36 7.54 5.16
C ILE A 214 -15.81 6.19 5.63
N ALA A 215 -15.08 5.49 4.76
CA ALA A 215 -14.40 4.24 5.12
C ALA A 215 -13.43 4.44 6.29
N TYR A 216 -12.68 5.55 6.27
CA TYR A 216 -11.75 5.89 7.35
C TYR A 216 -12.46 6.04 8.69
N ILE A 217 -13.57 6.79 8.74
CA ILE A 217 -14.35 6.98 9.97
C ILE A 217 -14.93 5.67 10.45
N LEU A 218 -15.60 4.92 9.58
CA LEU A 218 -16.22 3.62 9.92
C LEU A 218 -15.19 2.65 10.52
N GLY A 219 -13.99 2.62 9.94
CA GLY A 219 -12.90 1.80 10.44
C GLY A 219 -12.38 2.18 11.83
N LYS A 220 -12.59 3.44 12.25
CA LYS A 220 -12.17 3.94 13.57
C LYS A 220 -13.28 3.84 14.62
N THR A 221 -14.54 4.10 14.24
CA THR A 221 -15.71 4.02 15.12
C THR A 221 -16.18 2.59 15.37
N LEU A 222 -16.26 1.77 14.31
CA LEU A 222 -16.95 0.48 14.33
C LEU A 222 -15.98 -0.70 14.35
N LYS A 223 -14.86 -0.58 15.08
CA LYS A 223 -13.83 -1.64 15.19
C LYS A 223 -14.39 -3.00 15.65
N ASN A 224 -15.49 -2.98 16.41
CA ASN A 224 -16.14 -4.21 16.88
C ASN A 224 -16.95 -4.90 15.78
N LEU A 225 -17.40 -4.17 14.76
CA LEU A 225 -18.22 -4.68 13.66
C LEU A 225 -17.40 -4.94 12.39
N PHE A 226 -16.20 -4.39 12.28
CA PHE A 226 -15.35 -4.50 11.10
C PHE A 226 -13.99 -5.11 11.40
N GLU A 227 -13.48 -5.88 10.45
CA GLU A 227 -12.13 -6.41 10.48
C GLU A 227 -11.26 -5.64 9.47
N ALA A 228 -10.12 -5.09 9.93
CA ALA A 228 -9.24 -4.26 9.10
C ALA A 228 -8.16 -5.07 8.38
N PHE A 229 -7.97 -4.83 7.08
CA PHE A 229 -6.96 -5.48 6.24
C PHE A 229 -6.19 -4.44 5.43
N PRO A 230 -4.93 -4.69 5.03
CA PRO A 230 -4.32 -3.95 3.93
C PRO A 230 -5.14 -4.13 2.64
N THR A 231 -5.19 -3.09 1.82
CA THR A 231 -6.05 -3.03 0.64
C THR A 231 -5.34 -3.71 -0.54
N PRO A 232 -5.86 -4.82 -1.09
CA PRO A 232 -5.39 -5.36 -2.34
C PRO A 232 -5.83 -4.42 -3.47
N THR A 233 -4.90 -4.01 -4.32
CA THR A 233 -5.16 -3.02 -5.38
C THR A 233 -5.42 -3.69 -6.73
N ALA A 234 -4.82 -4.87 -6.96
CA ALA A 234 -5.03 -5.69 -8.14
C ALA A 234 -4.71 -7.16 -7.85
N TYR A 235 -5.36 -8.06 -8.57
CA TYR A 235 -5.11 -9.50 -8.49
C TYR A 235 -5.29 -10.14 -9.86
N GLN A 236 -4.36 -11.00 -10.26
CA GLN A 236 -4.50 -11.87 -11.41
C GLN A 236 -4.18 -13.32 -11.10
N GLY A 237 -4.92 -14.22 -11.73
CA GLY A 237 -4.90 -15.66 -11.50
C GLY A 237 -6.25 -16.21 -11.02
N ILE A 238 -6.23 -17.39 -10.43
CA ILE A 238 -7.44 -18.10 -9.99
C ILE A 238 -8.07 -17.33 -8.83
N TRP A 239 -9.33 -16.91 -8.97
CA TRP A 239 -10.03 -16.17 -7.90
C TRP A 239 -10.19 -17.02 -6.62
N LEU A 240 -9.63 -16.56 -5.50
CA LEU A 240 -9.66 -17.29 -4.23
C LEU A 240 -10.78 -16.84 -3.26
N GLY A 241 -11.59 -15.86 -3.68
CA GLY A 241 -12.56 -15.17 -2.84
C GLY A 241 -11.94 -13.98 -2.10
N LEU A 242 -12.73 -12.91 -1.93
CA LEU A 242 -12.25 -11.63 -1.37
C LEU A 242 -11.59 -11.82 -0.01
N TYR A 243 -12.25 -12.51 0.92
CA TYR A 243 -11.72 -12.72 2.26
C TYR A 243 -10.38 -13.48 2.27
N THR A 244 -10.20 -14.47 1.37
CA THR A 244 -8.91 -15.17 1.22
C THR A 244 -7.83 -14.22 0.72
N ILE A 245 -8.12 -13.42 -0.32
CA ILE A 245 -7.19 -12.42 -0.87
C ILE A 245 -6.77 -11.42 0.21
N LEU A 246 -7.72 -10.93 1.01
CA LEU A 246 -7.45 -10.02 2.13
C LEU A 246 -6.56 -10.64 3.21
N ARG A 247 -6.80 -11.91 3.56
CA ARG A 247 -5.94 -12.65 4.51
C ARG A 247 -4.51 -12.84 3.97
N LEU A 248 -4.37 -13.15 2.68
CA LEU A 248 -3.06 -13.25 2.03
C LEU A 248 -2.34 -11.91 2.02
N ALA A 249 -3.05 -10.81 1.72
CA ALA A 249 -2.52 -9.46 1.78
C ALA A 249 -2.00 -9.10 3.19
N ARG A 250 -2.78 -9.40 4.24
CA ARG A 250 -2.36 -9.18 5.65
C ARG A 250 -1.11 -9.98 6.00
N ILE A 251 -1.04 -11.24 5.58
CA ILE A 251 0.12 -12.10 5.84
C ILE A 251 1.35 -11.54 5.12
N ALA A 252 1.23 -11.20 3.84
CA ALA A 252 2.33 -10.63 3.08
C ALA A 252 2.82 -9.29 3.67
N GLU A 253 1.92 -8.39 4.07
CA GLU A 253 2.26 -7.12 4.74
C GLU A 253 3.09 -7.36 6.01
N LYS A 254 2.64 -8.28 6.88
CA LYS A 254 3.36 -8.65 8.11
C LYS A 254 4.77 -9.17 7.82
N PHE A 255 4.95 -9.93 6.75
CA PHE A 255 6.25 -10.48 6.38
C PHE A 255 7.15 -9.47 5.68
N ARG A 256 6.60 -8.53 4.91
CA ARG A 256 7.34 -7.45 4.27
C ARG A 256 7.95 -6.51 5.30
N GLY A 257 7.19 -6.16 6.33
CA GLY A 257 7.56 -5.11 7.29
C GLY A 257 7.47 -3.71 6.68
N TYR A 258 8.09 -2.72 7.33
CA TYR A 258 7.89 -1.30 7.01
C TYR A 258 9.02 -0.65 6.21
N GLY A 259 9.99 -1.42 5.71
CA GLY A 259 11.10 -0.88 4.91
C GLY A 259 11.91 0.16 5.69
N ALA A 260 11.90 1.41 5.22
CA ALA A 260 12.60 2.54 5.85
C ALA A 260 11.92 3.09 7.11
N GLY A 261 10.66 2.73 7.38
CA GLY A 261 9.85 3.31 8.47
C GLY A 261 8.37 3.38 8.09
N ARG A 262 7.47 3.55 9.07
CA ARG A 262 6.01 3.58 8.84
C ARG A 262 5.51 4.93 8.33
N ASN A 263 6.23 6.00 8.62
CA ASN A 263 5.93 7.37 8.21
C ASN A 263 7.23 8.15 7.94
N ILE A 264 7.10 9.38 7.43
CA ILE A 264 8.25 10.22 7.08
C ILE A 264 9.17 10.53 8.27
N ILE A 265 8.62 10.60 9.49
CA ILE A 265 9.38 10.88 10.72
C ILE A 265 10.23 9.67 11.10
N GLU A 266 9.64 8.48 11.12
CA GLU A 266 10.34 7.23 11.41
C GLU A 266 11.40 6.95 10.33
N MET A 267 11.08 7.21 9.06
CA MET A 267 12.03 7.11 7.95
C MET A 267 13.26 7.97 8.15
N SER A 268 13.05 9.25 8.46
CA SER A 268 14.16 10.19 8.71
C SER A 268 15.01 9.73 9.89
N ARG A 269 14.38 9.29 10.98
CA ARG A 269 15.06 8.78 12.17
C ARG A 269 15.88 7.52 11.89
N MET A 270 15.32 6.56 11.15
CA MET A 270 16.03 5.32 10.78
C MET A 270 17.23 5.58 9.86
N LEU A 271 17.17 6.64 9.06
CA LEU A 271 18.25 7.07 8.17
C LEU A 271 19.26 8.02 8.84
N GLY A 272 19.03 8.42 10.10
CA GLY A 272 19.89 9.37 10.82
C GLY A 272 19.83 10.80 10.25
N LEU A 273 18.70 11.17 9.63
CA LEU A 273 18.50 12.45 8.97
C LEU A 273 17.67 13.40 9.83
N LYS A 274 17.96 14.70 9.73
CA LYS A 274 17.28 15.77 10.49
C LYS A 274 15.84 16.01 10.01
N SER A 275 15.58 15.83 8.71
CA SER A 275 14.28 16.03 8.07
C SER A 275 14.09 15.02 6.94
N PHE A 276 12.82 14.75 6.58
CA PHE A 276 12.49 13.87 5.46
C PHE A 276 12.94 14.45 4.11
N GLU A 277 13.06 15.78 4.01
CA GLU A 277 13.54 16.48 2.82
C GLU A 277 15.00 16.14 2.50
N CYS A 278 15.78 15.70 3.49
CA CYS A 278 17.16 15.26 3.32
C CYS A 278 17.29 13.82 2.78
N VAL A 279 16.17 13.10 2.61
CA VAL A 279 16.18 11.75 2.06
C VAL A 279 16.51 11.84 0.58
N THR A 280 17.55 11.11 0.16
CA THR A 280 17.99 11.01 -1.23
C THR A 280 17.92 9.56 -1.70
N TRP A 281 18.03 9.35 -3.02
CA TRP A 281 18.15 8.01 -3.59
C TRP A 281 19.34 7.22 -3.03
N SER A 282 20.46 7.88 -2.72
CA SER A 282 21.63 7.23 -2.12
C SER A 282 21.37 6.79 -0.68
N SER A 283 20.58 7.56 0.09
CA SER A 283 20.11 7.16 1.42
C SER A 283 19.23 5.91 1.36
N LEU A 284 18.27 5.86 0.43
CA LEU A 284 17.34 4.73 0.27
C LEU A 284 18.01 3.44 -0.21
N ARG A 285 19.08 3.54 -1.01
CA ARG A 285 19.85 2.39 -1.51
C ARG A 285 20.40 1.49 -0.39
N LYS A 286 20.64 2.05 0.80
CA LYS A 286 21.22 1.34 1.95
C LYS A 286 20.21 0.45 2.69
N ILE A 287 18.92 0.57 2.37
CA ILE A 287 17.83 -0.09 3.10
C ILE A 287 17.58 -1.48 2.53
N LYS A 288 17.42 -2.48 3.41
CA LYS A 288 16.96 -3.81 3.00
C LYS A 288 15.53 -3.72 2.47
N HIS A 289 15.35 -3.96 1.18
CA HIS A 289 14.07 -3.85 0.50
C HIS A 289 13.40 -5.23 0.35
N TYR A 290 12.10 -5.33 0.67
CA TYR A 290 11.32 -6.57 0.58
C TYR A 290 10.00 -6.37 -0.19
N PRO A 291 10.04 -5.86 -1.43
CA PRO A 291 8.83 -5.48 -2.17
C PRO A 291 7.95 -6.67 -2.54
N VAL A 292 8.52 -7.89 -2.54
CA VAL A 292 7.87 -9.11 -3.02
C VAL A 292 7.95 -10.24 -1.99
N ILE A 293 6.80 -10.85 -1.71
CA ILE A 293 6.66 -12.05 -0.89
C ILE A 293 6.08 -13.18 -1.75
N LEU A 294 6.72 -14.35 -1.74
CA LEU A 294 6.21 -15.53 -2.41
C LEU A 294 5.43 -16.40 -1.41
N LEU A 295 4.19 -16.72 -1.75
CA LEU A 295 3.27 -17.52 -0.97
C LEU A 295 2.95 -18.83 -1.69
N ARG A 296 2.96 -19.94 -0.96
CA ARG A 296 2.66 -21.27 -1.51
C ARG A 296 1.68 -22.02 -0.63
N PHE A 297 0.61 -22.52 -1.22
CA PHE A 297 -0.26 -23.49 -0.57
C PHE A 297 0.30 -24.90 -0.70
N LYS A 298 0.26 -25.67 0.39
CA LYS A 298 0.48 -27.11 0.39
C LYS A 298 -0.73 -27.76 1.06
N LYS A 299 -1.24 -28.85 0.48
CA LYS A 299 -2.15 -29.75 1.18
C LYS A 299 -1.44 -30.34 2.40
#